data_AF-A0AAU0N9N7-F1
#
_entry.id   AF-A0AAU0N9N7-F1
#
_cell.length_a   1.000
_cell.length_b   1.000
_cell.length_c   1.000
_cell.angle_alpha   90.00
_cell.angle_beta   90.00
_cell.angle_gamma   90.00
#
_symmetry.space_group_name_H-M   'P 1'
#
loop_
_entity.id
_entity.type
_entity.pdbx_description
1 polymer ?
#
loop_
_entity_poly.entity_id
_entity_poly.type
_entity_poly.pdbx_seq_one_letter_code
_entity_poly.pdbx_strand_id
1 'polypeptide(L)'
;MKLIGIVGSNAEISYNRKLLQFIQKEFKDLFELELLEIKDVPMFNQDFDQSDSFAVQYIYNKLIRCDGVIIATPEHNHTIPAALKSTLEWLSFKLHPFKNKPVMIMGASYLEQGTSRAQVHLRKILDAPGVQAYVLPGNEFLLGKAKEAFDDMGNIKSAGTVTFLRTCLENFVKYIEVIKPLQEPLPTQPEDLFCNNPIETTITEVDPDDPEWVEKAAEVVGAAEGNDYVRLDHGVLTVNQLDRFLRALPFEVTFADENNQFLYYNHAQNANTMMAPRIPSQSGNRLGTVHPPRTYKNVEYLIANLRAGNQDYFRTIVPGTGKDIINVHHYEAIHHADGSYAGINEVVFNFKPWLDWYLNETGQKLVSATSEVATSVDATSGASSKGHTDVSPEADATSGASAQEAKSANTTITAVDASSGASEK
;
A
#
# COMPACT_ATOMS: atom_id res chain seq x y z
N MET A 1 -6.45 8.05 6.17
CA MET A 1 -5.31 8.04 7.10
C MET A 1 -5.29 6.70 7.81
N LYS A 2 -4.17 5.99 7.73
CA LYS A 2 -3.95 4.67 8.31
C LYS A 2 -2.97 4.77 9.47
N LEU A 3 -3.40 4.38 10.65
CA LEU A 3 -2.58 4.39 11.86
C LEU A 3 -2.33 2.98 12.36
N ILE A 4 -1.17 2.79 13.01
CA ILE A 4 -0.83 1.56 13.72
C ILE A 4 -0.91 1.79 15.23
N GLY A 5 -1.66 0.96 15.93
CA GLY A 5 -1.71 0.90 17.39
C GLY A 5 -0.81 -0.21 17.94
N ILE A 6 0.31 0.14 18.57
CA ILE A 6 1.17 -0.85 19.24
C ILE A 6 0.67 -1.10 20.66
N VAL A 7 0.30 -2.35 20.94
CA VAL A 7 0.01 -2.80 22.31
C VAL A 7 1.34 -2.95 23.05
N GLY A 8 1.65 -2.02 23.95
CA GLY A 8 2.91 -2.00 24.69
C GLY A 8 3.06 -3.08 25.77
N SER A 9 2.33 -4.19 25.68
CA SER A 9 2.33 -5.28 26.65
C SER A 9 2.28 -6.63 25.93
N ASN A 10 3.03 -7.61 26.42
CA ASN A 10 3.00 -9.00 25.96
C ASN A 10 2.05 -9.88 26.80
N ALA A 11 1.23 -9.30 27.67
CA ALA A 11 0.29 -10.06 28.49
C ALA A 11 -0.96 -10.46 27.69
N GLU A 12 -1.51 -11.65 27.99
CA GLU A 12 -2.78 -12.14 27.43
C GLU A 12 -3.94 -11.16 27.68
N ILE A 13 -3.99 -10.57 28.87
CA ILE A 13 -4.98 -9.54 29.23
C ILE A 13 -4.25 -8.21 29.42
N SER A 14 -4.55 -7.25 28.55
CA SER A 14 -3.98 -5.90 28.58
C SER A 14 -5.07 -4.84 28.52
N TYR A 15 -5.07 -3.91 29.49
CA TYR A 15 -5.94 -2.73 29.44
C TYR A 15 -5.51 -1.74 28.34
N ASN A 16 -4.26 -1.79 27.90
CA ASN A 16 -3.75 -0.99 26.80
C ASN A 16 -4.24 -1.53 25.45
N ARG A 17 -4.39 -2.86 25.34
CA ARG A 17 -5.09 -3.50 24.21
C ARG A 17 -6.56 -3.10 24.19
N LYS A 18 -7.26 -3.19 25.33
CA LYS A 18 -8.65 -2.74 25.45
C LYS A 18 -8.82 -1.26 25.08
N LEU A 19 -7.89 -0.40 25.51
CA LEU A 19 -7.88 1.01 25.13
C LEU A 19 -7.76 1.21 23.61
N LEU A 20 -6.82 0.53 22.96
CA LEU A 20 -6.67 0.61 21.50
C LEU A 20 -7.87 0.02 20.74
N GLN A 21 -8.45 -1.07 21.23
CA GLN A 21 -9.67 -1.68 20.65
C GLN A 21 -10.87 -0.74 20.77
N PHE A 22 -11.02 -0.07 21.91
CA PHE A 22 -12.01 0.98 22.08
C PHE A 22 -11.80 2.10 21.07
N ILE A 23 -10.56 2.55 20.87
CA ILE A 23 -10.24 3.60 19.90
C ILE A 23 -10.57 3.18 18.47
N GLN A 24 -10.17 1.97 18.07
CA GLN A 24 -10.44 1.38 16.76
C GLN A 24 -11.93 1.36 16.45
N LYS A 25 -12.77 1.01 17.43
CA LYS A 25 -14.23 0.93 17.28
C LYS A 25 -14.89 2.31 17.25
N GLU A 26 -14.55 3.18 18.21
CA GLU A 26 -15.28 4.42 18.48
C GLU A 26 -14.89 5.58 17.56
N PHE A 27 -13.64 5.61 17.07
CA PHE A 27 -13.08 6.74 16.32
C PHE A 27 -12.78 6.41 14.84
N LYS A 28 -13.52 5.45 14.26
CA LYS A 28 -13.40 5.07 12.84
C LYS A 28 -13.68 6.21 11.85
N ASP A 29 -14.36 7.26 12.32
CA ASP A 29 -14.60 8.49 11.57
C ASP A 29 -13.35 9.35 11.41
N LEU A 30 -12.36 9.21 12.29
CA LEU A 30 -11.12 9.99 12.27
C LEU A 30 -10.01 9.32 11.45
N PHE A 31 -9.86 8.00 11.58
CA PHE A 31 -8.81 7.23 10.92
C PHE A 31 -9.11 5.73 10.94
N GLU A 32 -8.41 4.98 10.09
CA GLU A 32 -8.30 3.53 10.21
C GLU A 32 -7.20 3.20 11.22
N LEU A 33 -7.48 2.31 12.17
CA LEU A 33 -6.49 1.84 13.16
C LEU A 33 -6.34 0.32 13.06
N GLU A 34 -5.13 -0.14 12.80
CA GLU A 34 -4.75 -1.55 12.90
C GLU A 34 -3.93 -1.77 14.18
N LEU A 35 -4.23 -2.83 14.94
CA LEU A 35 -3.54 -3.12 16.20
C LEU A 35 -2.44 -4.16 15.96
N LEU A 36 -1.24 -3.87 16.47
CA LEU A 36 -0.13 -4.81 16.48
C LEU A 36 0.21 -5.24 17.90
N GLU A 37 0.32 -6.56 18.06
CA GLU A 37 0.79 -7.20 19.28
C GLU A 37 2.30 -7.34 19.27
N ILE A 38 2.91 -7.20 20.45
CA ILE A 38 4.37 -7.42 20.63
C ILE A 38 4.69 -8.73 21.34
N LYS A 39 3.67 -9.57 21.60
CA LYS A 39 3.81 -10.76 22.45
C LYS A 39 4.71 -11.83 21.84
N ASP A 40 4.70 -11.93 20.51
CA ASP A 40 5.42 -12.95 19.73
C ASP A 40 6.77 -12.42 19.21
N VAL A 41 7.14 -11.18 19.57
CA VAL A 41 8.44 -10.60 19.20
C VAL A 41 9.52 -11.22 20.10
N PRO A 42 10.60 -11.78 19.54
CA PRO A 42 11.67 -12.36 20.34
C PRO A 42 12.34 -11.31 21.23
N MET A 43 12.89 -11.73 22.36
CA MET A 43 13.71 -10.84 23.18
C MET A 43 14.94 -10.39 22.38
N PHE A 44 15.28 -9.11 22.45
CA PHE A 44 16.41 -8.54 21.74
C PHE A 44 17.72 -9.15 22.23
N ASN A 45 18.52 -9.61 21.28
CA ASN A 45 19.89 -10.05 21.49
C ASN A 45 20.69 -9.76 20.22
N GLN A 46 21.63 -8.83 20.31
CA GLN A 46 22.43 -8.41 19.15
C GLN A 46 23.28 -9.55 18.55
N ASP A 47 23.72 -10.51 19.38
CA ASP A 47 24.52 -11.65 18.91
C ASP A 47 23.68 -12.68 18.14
N PHE A 48 22.36 -12.66 18.34
CA PHE A 48 21.41 -13.56 17.69
C PHE A 48 20.37 -12.75 16.92
N ASP A 49 20.80 -12.20 15.79
CA ASP A 49 19.99 -11.34 14.95
C ASP A 49 18.74 -12.05 14.40
N GLN A 50 17.58 -11.46 14.69
CA GLN A 50 16.27 -11.90 14.24
C GLN A 50 15.49 -10.77 13.57
N SER A 51 16.18 -9.76 13.03
CA SER A 51 15.55 -8.68 12.26
C SER A 51 14.71 -9.21 11.10
N ASP A 52 15.09 -10.34 10.50
CA ASP A 52 14.37 -10.99 9.39
C ASP A 52 13.34 -12.02 9.84
N SER A 53 13.08 -12.14 11.15
CA SER A 53 12.01 -13.01 11.64
C SER A 53 10.64 -12.46 11.28
N PHE A 54 9.68 -13.35 11.05
CA PHE A 54 8.30 -12.98 10.69
C PHE A 54 7.70 -11.94 11.64
N ALA A 55 7.86 -12.12 12.96
CA ALA A 55 7.27 -11.21 13.95
C ALA A 55 7.85 -9.79 13.86
N VAL A 56 9.16 -9.67 13.61
CA VAL A 56 9.83 -8.36 13.50
C VAL A 56 9.51 -7.71 12.16
N GLN A 57 9.60 -8.45 11.05
CA GLN A 57 9.29 -7.96 9.72
C GLN A 57 7.82 -7.56 9.58
N TYR A 58 6.90 -8.33 10.15
CA TYR A 58 5.48 -7.98 10.19
C TYR A 58 5.23 -6.61 10.81
N ILE A 59 5.84 -6.31 11.96
CA ILE A 59 5.70 -5.01 12.60
C ILE A 59 6.40 -3.92 11.76
N TYR A 60 7.63 -4.17 11.32
CA TYR A 60 8.39 -3.22 10.51
C TYR A 60 7.62 -2.79 9.25
N ASN A 61 7.17 -3.75 8.45
CA ASN A 61 6.46 -3.53 7.20
C ASN A 61 5.15 -2.75 7.40
N LYS A 62 4.43 -3.03 8.50
CA LYS A 62 3.23 -2.27 8.87
C LYS A 62 3.53 -0.83 9.27
N LEU A 63 4.64 -0.60 9.97
CA LEU A 63 5.01 0.74 10.45
C LEU A 63 5.54 1.65 9.33
N ILE A 64 6.29 1.11 8.36
CA ILE A 64 6.81 1.93 7.25
C ILE A 64 5.67 2.47 6.36
N ARG A 65 4.60 1.69 6.18
CA ARG A 65 3.43 2.03 5.34
C ARG A 65 2.25 2.69 6.09
N CYS A 66 2.44 3.15 7.31
CA CYS A 66 1.39 3.87 8.05
C CYS A 66 1.69 5.37 8.13
N ASP A 67 0.64 6.18 8.27
CA ASP A 67 0.77 7.64 8.41
C ASP A 67 1.29 8.05 9.79
N GLY A 68 0.99 7.24 10.82
CA GLY A 68 1.40 7.50 12.20
C GLY A 68 1.16 6.31 13.14
N VAL A 69 1.78 6.37 14.31
CA VAL A 69 1.77 5.28 15.30
C VAL A 69 1.21 5.76 16.62
N ILE A 70 0.32 4.98 17.24
CA ILE A 70 -0.13 5.15 18.62
C ILE A 70 0.48 4.03 19.46
N ILE A 71 1.32 4.36 20.44
CA ILE A 71 1.87 3.37 21.37
C ILE A 71 1.12 3.44 22.70
N ALA A 72 0.35 2.39 23.01
CA ALA A 72 -0.36 2.27 24.27
C ALA A 72 0.48 1.44 25.27
N THR A 73 1.17 2.12 26.19
CA THR A 73 2.08 1.47 27.15
C THR A 73 1.50 1.43 28.56
N PRO A 74 1.51 0.27 29.27
CA PRO A 74 1.36 0.26 30.72
C PRO A 74 2.60 0.84 31.41
N GLU A 75 2.53 0.99 32.73
CA GLU A 75 3.67 1.38 33.58
C GLU A 75 4.08 0.21 34.49
N HIS A 76 5.32 -0.23 34.35
CA HIS A 76 5.94 -1.26 35.19
C HIS A 76 7.08 -0.60 35.97
N ASN A 77 6.98 -0.53 37.30
CA ASN A 77 8.04 0.01 38.17
C ASN A 77 8.57 1.38 37.71
N HIS A 78 7.67 2.30 37.37
CA HIS A 78 7.99 3.65 36.88
C HIS A 78 8.67 3.72 35.51
N THR A 79 8.54 2.68 34.68
CA THR A 79 9.08 2.64 33.32
C THR A 79 8.14 1.89 32.36
N ILE A 80 8.47 1.90 31.07
CA ILE A 80 7.87 1.03 30.07
C ILE A 80 8.17 -0.46 30.33
N PRO A 81 7.35 -1.38 29.83
CA PRO A 81 7.62 -2.82 29.94
C PRO A 81 8.89 -3.25 29.20
N ALA A 82 9.54 -4.29 29.72
CA ALA A 82 10.72 -4.88 29.08
C ALA A 82 10.45 -5.36 27.65
N ALA A 83 9.29 -5.98 27.40
CA ALA A 83 8.89 -6.43 26.06
C ALA A 83 8.76 -5.26 25.06
N LEU A 84 8.20 -4.12 25.49
CA LEU A 84 8.12 -2.93 24.64
C LEU A 84 9.51 -2.37 24.35
N LYS A 85 10.38 -2.28 25.36
CA LYS A 85 11.77 -1.83 25.15
C LYS A 85 12.52 -2.73 24.17
N SER A 86 12.41 -4.04 24.35
CA SER A 86 13.01 -5.06 23.48
C SER A 86 12.50 -4.95 22.03
N THR A 87 11.20 -4.74 21.85
CA THR A 87 10.62 -4.55 20.51
C THR A 87 11.20 -3.30 19.84
N LEU A 88 11.31 -2.19 20.58
CA LEU A 88 11.92 -0.97 20.07
C LEU A 88 13.41 -1.15 19.74
N GLU A 89 14.13 -2.04 20.43
CA GLU A 89 15.54 -2.35 20.10
C GLU A 89 15.65 -3.02 18.74
N TRP A 90 14.82 -4.03 18.44
CA TRP A 90 14.75 -4.63 17.09
C TRP A 90 14.45 -3.58 16.01
N LEU A 91 13.53 -2.67 16.28
CA LEU A 91 13.11 -1.59 15.39
C LEU A 91 14.03 -0.35 15.43
N SER A 92 15.22 -0.49 16.00
CA SER A 92 16.27 0.54 15.97
C SER A 92 17.68 -0.02 15.75
N PHE A 93 17.81 -1.35 15.57
CA PHE A 93 19.09 -2.02 15.39
C PHE A 93 19.55 -1.99 13.92
N LYS A 94 18.86 -2.75 13.06
CA LYS A 94 19.03 -2.73 11.59
C LYS A 94 17.86 -2.09 10.86
N LEU A 95 16.71 -2.05 11.52
CA LEU A 95 15.46 -1.49 11.03
C LEU A 95 15.21 -0.16 11.73
N HIS A 96 14.61 0.80 11.03
CA HIS A 96 14.34 2.14 11.57
C HIS A 96 12.97 2.71 11.14
N PRO A 97 11.86 1.98 11.34
CA PRO A 97 10.54 2.41 10.85
C PRO A 97 9.99 3.65 11.57
N PHE A 98 10.57 4.01 12.72
CA PHE A 98 10.19 5.19 13.48
C PHE A 98 10.88 6.48 13.05
N LYS A 99 11.91 6.39 12.18
CA LYS A 99 12.64 7.56 11.72
C LYS A 99 11.67 8.55 11.07
N ASN A 100 11.59 9.76 11.62
CA ASN A 100 10.68 10.83 11.20
C ASN A 100 9.19 10.43 11.20
N LYS A 101 8.81 9.36 11.92
CA LYS A 101 7.42 8.90 12.00
C LYS A 101 6.68 9.67 13.09
N PRO A 102 5.47 10.21 12.83
CA PRO A 102 4.61 10.75 13.87
C PRO A 102 4.19 9.68 14.86
N VAL A 103 4.39 9.93 16.15
CA VAL A 103 4.01 9.01 17.23
C VAL A 103 3.20 9.72 18.30
N MET A 104 2.08 9.11 18.69
CA MET A 104 1.35 9.46 19.91
C MET A 104 1.59 8.39 20.97
N ILE A 105 1.85 8.82 22.20
CA ILE A 105 1.95 7.92 23.34
C ILE A 105 0.67 8.05 24.17
N MET A 106 0.14 6.92 24.62
CA MET A 106 -0.94 6.88 25.60
C MET A 106 -0.81 5.65 26.49
N GLY A 107 -1.69 5.51 27.47
CA GLY A 107 -1.81 4.23 28.15
C GLY A 107 -2.76 4.21 29.32
N ALA A 108 -2.99 2.99 29.80
CA ALA A 108 -3.84 2.67 30.94
C ALA A 108 -3.05 1.96 32.05
N SER A 109 -3.29 2.34 33.31
CA SER A 109 -2.71 1.71 34.49
C SER A 109 -3.74 1.48 35.60
N TYR A 110 -3.38 0.70 36.60
CA TYR A 110 -4.29 0.33 37.70
C TYR A 110 -4.58 1.47 38.68
N LEU A 111 -3.68 2.45 38.80
CA LEU A 111 -3.75 3.49 39.83
C LEU A 111 -4.08 4.85 39.20
N GLU A 112 -4.35 5.84 40.05
CA GLU A 112 -4.83 7.17 39.66
C GLU A 112 -3.90 7.92 38.72
N GLN A 113 -2.58 7.72 38.87
CA GLN A 113 -1.57 8.46 38.12
C GLN A 113 -1.50 8.06 36.63
N GLY A 114 -2.22 7.02 36.21
CA GLY A 114 -2.13 6.51 34.84
C GLY A 114 -0.72 6.00 34.54
N THR A 115 -0.21 6.29 33.35
CA THR A 115 1.09 5.77 32.85
C THR A 115 2.15 6.87 32.74
N SER A 116 2.02 7.96 33.51
CA SER A 116 2.78 9.19 33.32
C SER A 116 4.30 9.01 33.26
N ARG A 117 4.89 8.18 34.13
CA ARG A 117 6.35 7.98 34.15
C ARG A 117 6.80 7.09 33.00
N ALA A 118 6.02 6.07 32.68
CA ALA A 118 6.28 5.24 31.50
C ALA A 118 6.24 6.06 30.21
N GLN A 119 5.26 6.96 30.06
CA GLN A 119 5.17 7.81 28.86
C GLN A 119 6.32 8.80 28.74
N VAL A 120 6.75 9.42 29.84
CA VAL A 120 7.93 10.30 29.84
C VAL A 120 9.19 9.53 29.45
N HIS A 121 9.38 8.32 30.01
CA HIS A 121 10.54 7.50 29.66
C HIS A 121 10.49 7.01 28.20
N LEU A 122 9.32 6.58 27.72
CA LEU A 122 9.12 6.19 26.32
C LEU A 122 9.45 7.34 25.37
N ARG A 123 9.00 8.56 25.68
CA ARG A 123 9.29 9.75 24.88
C ARG A 123 10.79 9.96 24.73
N LYS A 124 11.57 9.80 25.80
CA LYS A 124 13.04 9.88 25.76
C LYS A 124 13.68 8.79 24.88
N ILE A 125 13.11 7.58 24.87
CA ILE A 125 13.60 6.49 24.01
C ILE A 125 13.30 6.80 22.54
N LEU A 126 12.09 7.25 22.23
CA LEU A 126 11.66 7.58 20.87
C LEU A 126 12.43 8.76 20.26
N ASP A 127 12.89 9.70 21.09
CA ASP A 127 13.71 10.85 20.70
C ASP A 127 15.18 10.48 20.41
N ALA A 128 15.63 9.27 20.79
CA ALA A 128 17.02 8.86 20.58
C ALA A 128 17.39 8.81 19.09
N PRO A 129 18.63 9.17 18.68
CA PRO A 129 19.01 9.25 17.26
C PRO A 129 18.80 7.97 16.44
N GLY A 130 18.82 6.79 17.06
CA GLY A 130 18.55 5.51 16.38
C GLY A 130 17.06 5.21 16.16
N VAL A 131 16.16 5.93 16.83
CA VAL A 131 14.71 5.80 16.68
C VAL A 131 14.13 7.02 15.94
N GLN A 132 14.49 8.22 16.38
CA GLN A 132 14.20 9.51 15.72
C GLN A 132 12.72 9.72 15.39
N ALA A 133 11.81 9.40 16.30
CA ALA A 133 10.38 9.59 16.08
C ALA A 133 9.94 11.03 16.37
N TYR A 134 8.95 11.52 15.61
CA TYR A 134 8.28 12.78 15.88
C TYR A 134 7.14 12.55 16.87
N VAL A 135 7.43 12.66 18.17
CA VAL A 135 6.45 12.38 19.23
C VAL A 135 5.59 13.61 19.52
N LEU A 136 4.26 13.47 19.42
CA LEU A 136 3.29 14.53 19.70
C LEU A 136 3.50 15.14 21.10
N PRO A 137 3.81 16.45 21.23
CA PRO A 137 4.00 17.10 22.52
C PRO A 137 2.66 17.52 23.15
N GLY A 138 2.63 17.57 24.49
CA GLY A 138 1.53 18.18 25.27
C GLY A 138 0.16 17.49 25.23
N ASN A 139 0.01 16.37 24.52
CA ASN A 139 -1.24 15.62 24.37
C ASN A 139 -1.12 14.25 25.06
N GLU A 140 -1.13 14.27 26.39
CA GLU A 140 -0.94 13.07 27.21
C GLU A 140 -2.28 12.46 27.61
N PHE A 141 -2.56 11.25 27.12
CA PHE A 141 -3.72 10.47 27.58
C PHE A 141 -3.28 9.43 28.62
N LEU A 142 -3.60 9.71 29.88
CA LEU A 142 -3.19 8.95 31.07
C LEU A 142 -4.42 8.31 31.73
N LEU A 143 -4.83 7.12 31.28
CA LEU A 143 -6.01 6.46 31.84
C LEU A 143 -5.66 5.76 33.18
N GLY A 144 -6.05 6.38 34.29
CA GLY A 144 -5.96 5.76 35.61
C GLY A 144 -7.11 4.79 35.90
N LYS A 145 -6.96 4.00 36.98
CA LYS A 145 -8.00 3.07 37.48
C LYS A 145 -8.59 2.15 36.40
N ALA A 146 -7.73 1.60 35.54
CA ALA A 146 -8.15 0.86 34.35
C ALA A 146 -9.12 -0.29 34.61
N LYS A 147 -9.08 -0.92 35.79
CA LYS A 147 -10.04 -1.97 36.17
C LYS A 147 -11.48 -1.48 36.24
N GLU A 148 -11.67 -0.23 36.64
CA GLU A 148 -13.00 0.39 36.82
C GLU A 148 -13.41 1.20 35.60
N ALA A 149 -12.44 1.69 34.82
CA ALA A 149 -12.64 2.61 33.71
C ALA A 149 -13.45 2.03 32.54
N PHE A 150 -13.39 0.71 32.33
CA PHE A 150 -14.08 0.02 31.25
C PHE A 150 -15.35 -0.70 31.72
N ASP A 151 -16.37 -0.75 30.86
CA ASP A 151 -17.53 -1.63 31.01
C ASP A 151 -17.24 -3.05 30.50
N ASP A 152 -18.22 -3.94 30.59
CA ASP A 152 -18.10 -5.35 30.19
C ASP A 152 -17.97 -5.52 28.66
N MET A 153 -18.37 -4.51 27.88
CA MET A 153 -18.21 -4.46 26.43
C MET A 153 -16.87 -3.81 26.01
N GLY A 154 -16.03 -3.43 26.96
CA GLY A 154 -14.73 -2.78 26.70
C GLY A 154 -14.82 -1.29 26.36
N ASN A 155 -15.96 -0.62 26.61
CA ASN A 155 -16.08 0.82 26.40
C ASN A 155 -15.65 1.59 27.65
N ILE A 156 -15.09 2.80 27.46
CA ILE A 156 -14.78 3.71 28.57
C ILE A 156 -16.09 4.28 29.13
N LYS A 157 -16.32 4.11 30.45
CA LYS A 157 -17.58 4.51 31.11
C LYS A 157 -17.79 6.03 31.18
N SER A 158 -16.70 6.79 31.31
CA SER A 158 -16.74 8.24 31.53
C SER A 158 -16.82 8.99 30.21
N ALA A 159 -17.97 9.63 29.95
CA ALA A 159 -18.16 10.45 28.75
C ALA A 159 -17.11 11.58 28.62
N GLY A 160 -16.77 12.25 29.72
CA GLY A 160 -15.73 13.30 29.71
C GLY A 160 -14.35 12.76 29.35
N THR A 161 -14.03 11.52 29.74
CA THR A 161 -12.78 10.85 29.35
C THR A 161 -12.78 10.52 27.86
N VAL A 162 -13.91 10.08 27.30
CA VAL A 162 -14.06 9.85 25.86
C VAL A 162 -13.92 11.15 25.07
N THR A 163 -14.52 12.25 25.53
CA THR A 163 -14.35 13.57 24.90
C THR A 163 -12.89 14.02 24.91
N PHE A 164 -12.20 13.89 26.04
CA PHE A 164 -10.78 14.24 26.12
C PHE A 164 -9.90 13.37 25.21
N LEU A 165 -10.16 12.06 25.17
CA LEU A 165 -9.49 11.14 24.26
C LEU A 165 -9.67 11.55 22.79
N ARG A 166 -10.91 11.90 22.38
CA ARG A 166 -11.19 12.42 21.03
C ARG A 166 -10.35 13.65 20.72
N THR A 167 -10.27 14.63 21.63
CA THR A 167 -9.43 15.82 21.45
C THR A 167 -7.95 15.46 21.23
N CYS A 168 -7.40 14.54 22.02
CA CYS A 168 -6.02 14.10 21.83
C CYS A 168 -5.79 13.43 20.47
N LEU A 169 -6.73 12.60 20.02
CA LEU A 169 -6.68 11.91 18.72
C LEU A 169 -6.81 12.90 17.55
N GLU A 170 -7.74 13.86 17.62
CA GLU A 170 -7.86 14.92 16.61
C GLU A 170 -6.60 15.78 16.51
N ASN A 171 -5.95 16.07 17.64
CA ASN A 171 -4.68 16.76 17.66
C ASN A 171 -3.57 15.92 17.03
N PHE A 172 -3.58 14.60 17.22
CA PHE A 172 -2.62 13.71 16.56
C PHE A 172 -2.82 13.66 15.05
N VAL A 173 -4.07 13.57 14.57
CA VAL A 173 -4.39 13.63 13.14
C VAL A 173 -3.87 14.93 12.52
N LYS A 174 -4.13 16.09 13.16
CA LYS A 174 -3.60 17.38 12.71
C LYS A 174 -2.06 17.41 12.71
N TYR A 175 -1.43 16.82 13.73
CA TYR A 175 0.02 16.76 13.84
C TYR A 175 0.66 15.92 12.73
N ILE A 176 0.05 14.80 12.36
CA ILE A 176 0.50 13.98 11.22
C ILE A 176 0.53 14.83 9.94
N GLU A 177 -0.52 15.58 9.65
CA GLU A 177 -0.57 16.46 8.46
C GLU A 177 0.51 17.56 8.48
N VAL A 178 0.84 18.09 9.65
CA VAL A 178 1.92 19.08 9.81
C VAL A 178 3.31 18.47 9.58
N ILE A 179 3.50 17.22 9.98
CA ILE A 179 4.78 16.52 9.89
C ILE A 179 4.98 15.85 8.53
N LYS A 180 3.91 15.51 7.82
CA LYS A 180 3.94 14.84 6.50
C LYS A 180 4.93 15.46 5.50
N PRO A 181 5.06 16.81 5.36
CA PRO A 181 6.05 17.41 4.46
C PRO A 181 7.51 17.20 4.87
N LEU A 182 7.78 16.79 6.11
CA LEU A 182 9.12 16.48 6.62
C LEU A 182 9.50 15.01 6.44
N GLN A 183 8.56 14.15 6.01
CA GLN A 183 8.86 12.75 5.74
C GLN A 183 9.64 12.63 4.44
N GLU A 184 10.76 11.92 4.51
CA GLU A 184 11.53 11.54 3.33
C GLU A 184 10.97 10.22 2.78
N PRO A 185 10.89 10.05 1.44
CA PRO A 185 10.60 8.76 0.86
C PRO A 185 11.61 7.71 1.34
N LEU A 186 11.13 6.49 1.53
CA LEU A 186 11.97 5.33 1.77
C LEU A 186 12.92 5.14 0.59
N PRO A 187 14.17 4.72 0.86
CA PRO A 187 15.14 4.51 -0.19
C PRO A 187 14.67 3.42 -1.14
N THR A 188 14.72 3.70 -2.43
CA THR A 188 14.43 2.73 -3.49
C THR A 188 15.72 2.12 -4.03
N GLN A 189 15.63 0.87 -4.50
CA GLN A 189 16.73 0.19 -5.20
C GLN A 189 16.42 0.14 -6.71
N PRO A 190 17.44 0.00 -7.58
CA PRO A 190 17.21 -0.30 -8.98
C PRO A 190 16.40 -1.59 -9.15
N GLU A 191 15.43 -1.58 -10.06
CA GLU A 191 14.58 -2.74 -10.33
C GLU A 191 15.16 -3.61 -11.44
N ASP A 192 14.98 -4.92 -11.29
CA ASP A 192 15.33 -5.91 -12.30
C ASP A 192 14.09 -6.25 -13.13
N LEU A 193 13.93 -5.63 -14.29
CA LEU A 193 12.78 -5.88 -15.17
C LEU A 193 12.89 -7.18 -15.98
N PHE A 194 14.02 -7.89 -15.89
CA PHE A 194 14.32 -9.04 -16.76
C PHE A 194 14.42 -10.37 -16.00
N CYS A 195 14.01 -10.40 -14.73
CA CYS A 195 13.95 -11.59 -13.90
C CYS A 195 15.32 -12.30 -13.80
N ASN A 196 16.42 -11.53 -13.69
CA ASN A 196 17.78 -12.09 -13.61
C ASN A 196 18.08 -12.70 -12.23
N ASN A 197 17.28 -12.39 -11.21
CA ASN A 197 17.48 -12.84 -9.84
C ASN A 197 16.28 -13.68 -9.37
N PRO A 198 16.30 -15.01 -9.57
CA PRO A 198 15.19 -15.89 -9.18
C PRO A 198 14.79 -15.76 -7.70
N ILE A 199 13.49 -15.82 -7.45
CA ILE A 199 12.87 -15.93 -6.12
C ILE A 199 12.38 -17.36 -5.87
N GLU A 200 11.86 -17.63 -4.68
CA GLU A 200 11.38 -18.97 -4.27
C GLU A 200 10.36 -19.57 -5.26
N THR A 201 9.48 -18.75 -5.83
CA THR A 201 8.43 -19.19 -6.77
C THR A 201 8.83 -19.10 -8.24
N THR A 202 10.07 -18.72 -8.58
CA THR A 202 10.50 -18.61 -9.98
C THR A 202 10.63 -20.00 -10.62
N ILE A 203 9.98 -20.18 -11.77
CA ILE A 203 10.12 -21.38 -12.61
C ILE A 203 11.32 -21.17 -13.53
N THR A 204 12.43 -21.85 -13.25
CA THR A 204 13.74 -21.58 -13.87
C THR A 204 14.00 -22.40 -15.14
N GLU A 205 13.24 -23.47 -15.33
CA GLU A 205 13.41 -24.47 -16.38
C GLU A 205 12.81 -24.04 -17.72
N VAL A 206 11.95 -23.01 -17.71
CA VAL A 206 11.26 -22.48 -18.88
C VAL A 206 11.62 -21.01 -19.02
N ASP A 207 12.02 -20.58 -20.21
CA ASP A 207 12.28 -19.16 -20.47
C ASP A 207 10.99 -18.35 -20.27
N PRO A 208 10.97 -17.34 -19.36
CA PRO A 208 9.84 -16.42 -19.19
C PRO A 208 9.22 -15.89 -20.50
N ASP A 209 10.02 -15.69 -21.55
CA ASP A 209 9.53 -15.15 -22.83
C ASP A 209 9.11 -16.24 -23.84
N ASP A 210 9.03 -17.51 -23.43
CA ASP A 210 8.52 -18.59 -24.27
C ASP A 210 7.02 -18.38 -24.58
N PRO A 211 6.58 -18.40 -25.85
CA PRO A 211 5.18 -18.17 -26.20
C PRO A 211 4.23 -19.26 -25.69
N GLU A 212 4.76 -20.42 -25.30
CA GLU A 212 4.05 -21.54 -24.67
C GLU A 212 4.40 -21.66 -23.18
N TRP A 213 4.86 -20.57 -22.54
CA TRP A 213 5.33 -20.59 -21.16
C TRP A 213 4.30 -21.20 -20.20
N VAL A 214 3.02 -20.85 -20.32
CA VAL A 214 1.95 -21.37 -19.44
C VAL A 214 1.90 -22.90 -19.44
N GLU A 215 1.90 -23.53 -20.62
CA GLU A 215 1.81 -24.99 -20.75
C GLU A 215 3.08 -25.68 -20.22
N LYS A 216 4.25 -25.17 -20.61
CA LYS A 216 5.56 -25.72 -20.19
C LYS A 216 5.78 -25.55 -18.69
N ALA A 217 5.45 -24.38 -18.16
CA ALA A 217 5.58 -24.06 -16.74
C ALA A 217 4.63 -24.91 -15.90
N ALA A 218 3.38 -25.07 -16.35
CA ALA A 218 2.40 -25.93 -15.69
C ALA A 218 2.87 -27.39 -15.61
N GLU A 219 3.46 -27.92 -16.70
CA GLU A 219 4.05 -29.26 -16.71
C GLU A 219 5.21 -29.39 -15.71
N VAL A 220 6.14 -28.42 -15.70
CA VAL A 220 7.32 -28.41 -14.81
C VAL A 220 6.92 -28.44 -13.34
N VAL A 221 5.93 -27.64 -12.94
CA VAL A 221 5.53 -27.53 -11.53
C VAL A 221 4.42 -28.50 -11.13
N GLY A 222 3.86 -29.26 -12.07
CA GLY A 222 2.69 -30.11 -11.84
C GLY A 222 1.48 -29.30 -11.38
N ALA A 223 1.19 -28.20 -12.08
CA ALA A 223 0.12 -27.28 -11.70
C ALA A 223 -1.26 -27.98 -11.68
N ALA A 224 -2.07 -27.65 -10.67
CA ALA A 224 -3.46 -28.10 -10.62
C ALA A 224 -4.27 -27.46 -11.76
N GLU A 225 -5.17 -28.24 -12.39
CA GLU A 225 -5.96 -27.76 -13.51
C GLU A 225 -7.39 -28.33 -13.52
N GLY A 226 -8.24 -27.75 -14.36
CA GLY A 226 -9.58 -28.28 -14.60
C GLY A 226 -10.42 -28.42 -13.33
N ASN A 227 -10.70 -29.66 -12.91
CA ASN A 227 -11.58 -29.97 -11.78
C ASN A 227 -10.84 -30.24 -10.47
N ASP A 228 -9.52 -30.08 -10.44
CA ASP A 228 -8.76 -30.18 -9.20
C ASP A 228 -9.16 -29.07 -8.23
N TYR A 229 -9.26 -29.41 -6.94
CA TYR A 229 -9.62 -28.48 -5.88
C TYR A 229 -8.39 -27.75 -5.34
N VAL A 230 -8.51 -26.44 -5.19
CA VAL A 230 -7.56 -25.58 -4.50
C VAL A 230 -8.20 -25.01 -3.23
N ARG A 231 -7.42 -24.93 -2.15
CA ARG A 231 -7.82 -24.28 -0.89
C ARG A 231 -7.25 -22.87 -0.88
N LEU A 232 -8.14 -21.88 -0.80
CA LEU A 232 -7.83 -20.48 -0.55
C LEU A 232 -7.98 -20.18 0.95
N ASP A 233 -7.52 -19.02 1.39
CA ASP A 233 -7.58 -18.60 2.80
C ASP A 233 -8.99 -18.74 3.42
N HIS A 234 -10.01 -18.33 2.67
CA HIS A 234 -11.42 -18.41 3.07
C HIS A 234 -12.31 -19.11 2.03
N GLY A 235 -11.81 -20.16 1.35
CA GLY A 235 -12.60 -20.88 0.35
C GLY A 235 -11.98 -22.16 -0.20
N VAL A 236 -12.81 -23.00 -0.83
CA VAL A 236 -12.37 -24.20 -1.57
C VAL A 236 -13.11 -24.21 -2.90
N LEU A 237 -12.37 -24.18 -4.01
CA LEU A 237 -12.90 -24.08 -5.38
C LEU A 237 -12.13 -25.04 -6.28
N THR A 238 -12.76 -25.51 -7.36
CA THR A 238 -11.97 -26.10 -8.45
C THR A 238 -11.26 -25.02 -9.25
N VAL A 239 -10.16 -25.36 -9.95
CA VAL A 239 -9.46 -24.41 -10.83
C VAL A 239 -10.41 -23.81 -11.87
N ASN A 240 -11.26 -24.62 -12.50
CA ASN A 240 -12.31 -24.16 -13.41
C ASN A 240 -13.31 -23.18 -12.78
N GLN A 241 -13.63 -23.33 -11.49
CA GLN A 241 -14.50 -22.39 -10.78
C GLN A 241 -13.78 -21.07 -10.52
N LEU A 242 -12.51 -21.13 -10.13
CA LEU A 242 -11.66 -19.95 -9.93
C LEU A 242 -11.48 -19.16 -11.23
N ASP A 243 -11.21 -19.83 -12.34
CA ASP A 243 -11.12 -19.22 -13.67
C ASP A 243 -12.39 -18.48 -14.07
N ARG A 244 -13.55 -19.11 -13.90
CA ARG A 244 -14.85 -18.46 -14.19
C ARG A 244 -15.11 -17.27 -13.27
N PHE A 245 -14.70 -17.37 -12.01
CA PHE A 245 -14.80 -16.27 -11.06
C PHE A 245 -13.95 -15.07 -11.50
N LEU A 246 -12.67 -15.28 -11.84
CA LEU A 246 -11.76 -14.22 -12.27
C LEU A 246 -12.18 -13.59 -13.61
N ARG A 247 -12.72 -14.38 -14.55
CA ARG A 247 -13.25 -13.88 -15.82
C ARG A 247 -14.56 -13.09 -15.68
N ALA A 248 -15.31 -13.31 -14.62
CA ALA A 248 -16.57 -12.60 -14.36
C ALA A 248 -16.36 -11.24 -13.68
N LEU A 249 -15.13 -10.90 -13.28
CA LEU A 249 -14.83 -9.58 -12.74
C LEU A 249 -15.12 -8.49 -13.81
N PRO A 250 -15.70 -7.35 -13.42
CA PRO A 250 -16.02 -6.27 -14.36
C PRO A 250 -14.79 -5.43 -14.75
N PHE A 251 -13.58 -5.96 -14.52
CA PHE A 251 -12.30 -5.29 -14.69
C PHE A 251 -11.30 -6.24 -15.36
N GLU A 252 -10.39 -5.68 -16.14
CA GLU A 252 -9.19 -6.38 -16.60
C GLU A 252 -8.19 -6.41 -15.44
N VAL A 253 -7.62 -7.57 -15.17
CA VAL A 253 -6.73 -7.85 -14.04
C VAL A 253 -5.48 -8.51 -14.59
N THR A 254 -4.32 -7.98 -14.22
CA THR A 254 -3.01 -8.53 -14.55
C THR A 254 -2.18 -8.62 -13.27
N PHE A 255 -1.49 -9.75 -13.08
CA PHE A 255 -0.60 -9.98 -11.96
C PHE A 255 0.84 -10.11 -12.44
N ALA A 256 1.73 -9.33 -11.83
CA ALA A 256 3.17 -9.52 -11.92
C ALA A 256 3.74 -9.75 -10.52
N ASP A 257 4.64 -10.72 -10.36
CA ASP A 257 5.19 -11.10 -9.06
C ASP A 257 6.32 -10.18 -8.60
N GLU A 258 6.89 -10.48 -7.43
CA GLU A 258 8.01 -9.71 -6.87
C GLU A 258 9.33 -9.87 -7.64
N ASN A 259 9.44 -10.82 -8.59
CA ASN A 259 10.55 -10.95 -9.53
C ASN A 259 10.29 -10.20 -10.85
N ASN A 260 9.25 -9.36 -10.88
CA ASN A 260 8.87 -8.57 -12.06
C ASN A 260 8.56 -9.45 -13.28
N GLN A 261 7.98 -10.63 -13.06
CA GLN A 261 7.48 -11.52 -14.10
C GLN A 261 5.95 -11.35 -14.23
N PHE A 262 5.44 -11.13 -15.45
CA PHE A 262 4.01 -11.08 -15.72
C PHE A 262 3.46 -12.51 -15.79
N LEU A 263 2.76 -12.97 -14.74
CA LEU A 263 2.36 -14.37 -14.62
C LEU A 263 0.93 -14.66 -15.08
N TYR A 264 0.00 -13.72 -14.92
CA TYR A 264 -1.42 -14.01 -15.12
C TYR A 264 -2.21 -12.78 -15.54
N TYR A 265 -3.19 -12.96 -16.44
CA TYR A 265 -4.26 -11.99 -16.68
C TYR A 265 -5.62 -12.69 -16.79
N ASN A 266 -6.70 -12.03 -16.37
CA ASN A 266 -8.03 -12.58 -16.59
C ASN A 266 -8.45 -12.37 -18.06
N HIS A 267 -8.41 -13.44 -18.86
CA HIS A 267 -8.84 -13.39 -20.26
C HIS A 267 -10.38 -13.26 -20.36
N ALA A 268 -10.90 -12.07 -20.03
CA ALA A 268 -12.32 -11.76 -19.95
C ALA A 268 -12.93 -11.44 -21.33
N GLN A 269 -12.15 -10.87 -22.25
CA GLN A 269 -12.58 -10.46 -23.57
C GLN A 269 -11.47 -10.60 -24.61
N ASN A 270 -11.78 -10.47 -25.90
CA ASN A 270 -10.76 -10.53 -26.95
C ASN A 270 -9.79 -9.34 -26.84
N ALA A 271 -8.51 -9.54 -27.16
CA ALA A 271 -7.48 -8.51 -27.07
C ALA A 271 -7.84 -7.20 -27.79
N ASN A 272 -8.54 -7.28 -28.93
CA ASN A 272 -8.97 -6.10 -29.71
C ASN A 272 -10.06 -5.26 -29.02
N THR A 273 -10.70 -5.81 -27.99
CA THR A 273 -11.72 -5.13 -27.19
C THR A 273 -11.22 -4.72 -25.81
N MET A 274 -10.00 -5.12 -25.46
CA MET A 274 -9.38 -4.77 -24.18
C MET A 274 -8.93 -3.32 -24.13
N MET A 275 -9.05 -2.72 -22.96
CA MET A 275 -8.53 -1.39 -22.65
C MET A 275 -7.01 -1.41 -22.50
N ALA A 276 -6.48 -2.50 -21.94
CA ALA A 276 -5.07 -2.87 -21.93
C ALA A 276 -4.89 -4.22 -22.64
N PRO A 277 -4.66 -4.24 -23.96
CA PRO A 277 -4.58 -5.48 -24.73
C PRO A 277 -3.55 -6.47 -24.19
N ARG A 278 -4.03 -7.68 -23.86
CA ARG A 278 -3.20 -8.84 -23.51
C ARG A 278 -3.48 -9.99 -24.49
N ILE A 279 -2.42 -10.70 -24.88
CA ILE A 279 -2.51 -11.92 -25.68
C ILE A 279 -1.96 -13.12 -24.89
N PRO A 280 -2.43 -14.35 -25.14
CA PRO A 280 -2.04 -15.52 -24.34
C PRO A 280 -0.53 -15.73 -24.20
N SER A 281 0.23 -15.50 -25.28
CA SER A 281 1.68 -15.69 -25.32
C SER A 281 2.48 -14.71 -24.44
N GLN A 282 1.82 -13.73 -23.81
CA GLN A 282 2.47 -12.80 -22.89
C GLN A 282 2.50 -13.30 -21.44
N SER A 283 1.67 -14.27 -21.09
CA SER A 283 1.71 -14.86 -19.75
C SER A 283 3.02 -15.62 -19.59
N GLY A 284 3.80 -15.23 -18.59
CA GLY A 284 5.18 -15.65 -18.37
C GLY A 284 6.21 -14.55 -18.65
N ASN A 285 5.90 -13.56 -19.50
CA ASN A 285 6.93 -12.64 -19.98
C ASN A 285 7.54 -11.79 -18.87
N ARG A 286 8.79 -11.39 -19.10
CA ARG A 286 9.47 -10.38 -18.27
C ARG A 286 8.73 -9.05 -18.42
N LEU A 287 8.64 -8.26 -17.35
CA LEU A 287 8.09 -6.90 -17.47
C LEU A 287 8.89 -6.05 -18.46
N GLY A 288 10.20 -6.26 -18.57
CA GLY A 288 11.04 -5.64 -19.59
C GLY A 288 10.68 -6.05 -21.02
N THR A 289 10.19 -7.27 -21.24
CA THR A 289 9.82 -7.77 -22.58
C THR A 289 8.50 -7.19 -23.06
N VAL A 290 7.53 -7.01 -22.16
CA VAL A 290 6.21 -6.46 -22.51
C VAL A 290 6.15 -4.93 -22.54
N HIS A 291 7.27 -4.25 -22.25
CA HIS A 291 7.38 -2.79 -22.28
C HIS A 291 8.47 -2.35 -23.27
N PRO A 292 8.28 -1.24 -24.00
CA PRO A 292 9.33 -0.70 -24.86
C PRO A 292 10.44 -0.03 -24.01
N PRO A 293 11.72 -0.08 -24.43
CA PRO A 293 12.85 0.45 -23.64
C PRO A 293 12.71 1.90 -23.17
N ARG A 294 12.01 2.74 -23.93
CA ARG A 294 11.75 4.14 -23.58
C ARG A 294 10.95 4.31 -22.28
N THR A 295 10.21 3.28 -21.86
CA THR A 295 9.33 3.30 -20.67
C THR A 295 9.96 2.70 -19.43
N TYR A 296 11.12 2.02 -19.53
CA TYR A 296 11.71 1.28 -18.42
C TYR A 296 11.90 2.13 -17.16
N LYS A 297 12.41 3.35 -17.28
CA LYS A 297 12.58 4.25 -16.13
C LYS A 297 11.28 4.53 -15.37
N ASN A 298 10.15 4.62 -16.09
CA ASN A 298 8.85 4.86 -15.48
C ASN A 298 8.32 3.59 -14.79
N VAL A 299 8.53 2.43 -15.41
CA VAL A 299 8.17 1.12 -14.86
C VAL A 299 8.99 0.83 -13.61
N GLU A 300 10.31 0.99 -13.66
CA GLU A 300 11.23 0.87 -12.52
C GLU A 300 10.84 1.83 -11.40
N TYR A 301 10.56 3.10 -11.71
CA TYR A 301 10.13 4.07 -10.70
C TYR A 301 8.84 3.63 -10.00
N LEU A 302 7.84 3.17 -10.75
CA LEU A 302 6.57 2.70 -10.21
C LEU A 302 6.78 1.50 -9.28
N ILE A 303 7.45 0.45 -9.78
CA ILE A 303 7.68 -0.78 -9.02
C ILE A 303 8.50 -0.49 -7.77
N ALA A 304 9.60 0.28 -7.90
CA ALA A 304 10.47 0.55 -6.77
C ALA A 304 9.77 1.31 -5.64
N ASN A 305 8.85 2.22 -5.96
CA ASN A 305 8.07 2.95 -4.96
C ASN A 305 6.99 2.08 -4.31
N LEU A 306 6.35 1.19 -5.07
CA LEU A 306 5.44 0.19 -4.51
C LEU A 306 6.20 -0.77 -3.57
N ARG A 307 7.32 -1.32 -4.04
CA ARG A 307 8.16 -2.26 -3.30
C ARG A 307 8.73 -1.66 -2.02
N ALA A 308 9.19 -0.42 -2.07
CA ALA A 308 9.70 0.28 -0.90
C ALA A 308 8.58 0.65 0.10
N GLY A 309 7.31 0.65 -0.30
CA GLY A 309 6.20 1.11 0.52
C GLY A 309 6.04 2.63 0.56
N ASN A 310 6.59 3.35 -0.42
CA ASN A 310 6.37 4.79 -0.60
C ASN A 310 4.97 5.10 -1.12
N GLN A 311 4.36 4.14 -1.82
CA GLN A 311 3.01 4.21 -2.36
C GLN A 311 2.37 2.83 -2.21
N ASP A 312 1.11 2.78 -1.78
CA ASP A 312 0.33 1.53 -1.82
C ASP A 312 -0.17 1.23 -3.24
N TYR A 313 -0.36 2.29 -4.04
CA TYR A 313 -0.80 2.17 -5.42
C TYR A 313 -0.40 3.36 -6.28
N PHE A 314 -0.39 3.15 -7.59
CA PHE A 314 -0.44 4.19 -8.61
C PHE A 314 -1.78 4.12 -9.35
N ARG A 315 -2.34 5.27 -9.71
CA ARG A 315 -3.58 5.34 -10.49
C ARG A 315 -3.50 6.44 -11.52
N THR A 316 -3.81 6.10 -12.76
CA THR A 316 -3.76 7.06 -13.87
C THR A 316 -4.96 6.89 -14.80
N ILE A 317 -5.32 7.99 -15.47
CA ILE A 317 -6.28 7.98 -16.57
C ILE A 317 -5.47 7.98 -17.86
N VAL A 318 -5.66 6.96 -18.70
CA VAL A 318 -4.99 6.87 -19.99
C VAL A 318 -5.63 7.88 -20.96
N PRO A 319 -4.84 8.80 -21.54
CA PRO A 319 -5.35 9.81 -22.46
C PRO A 319 -5.72 9.21 -23.82
N GLY A 320 -6.44 9.99 -24.65
CA GLY A 320 -6.73 9.63 -26.04
C GLY A 320 -7.93 8.69 -26.23
N THR A 321 -8.70 8.41 -25.18
CA THR A 321 -9.94 7.63 -25.27
C THR A 321 -11.14 8.51 -25.66
N GLY A 322 -12.19 7.88 -26.20
CA GLY A 322 -13.45 8.58 -26.52
C GLY A 322 -14.13 9.16 -25.28
N LYS A 323 -15.05 10.13 -25.47
CA LYS A 323 -15.74 10.85 -24.38
C LYS A 323 -16.51 9.96 -23.40
N ASP A 324 -16.89 8.77 -23.83
CA ASP A 324 -17.64 7.79 -23.03
C ASP A 324 -16.73 6.78 -22.30
N ILE A 325 -15.42 6.97 -22.38
CA ILE A 325 -14.42 6.09 -21.81
C ILE A 325 -13.48 6.90 -20.92
N ILE A 326 -13.53 6.59 -19.62
CA ILE A 326 -12.52 7.01 -18.65
C ILE A 326 -11.67 5.77 -18.36
N ASN A 327 -10.61 5.58 -19.15
CA ASN A 327 -9.73 4.42 -19.00
C ASN A 327 -8.82 4.59 -17.79
N VAL A 328 -9.10 3.86 -16.72
CA VAL A 328 -8.31 3.90 -15.50
C VAL A 328 -7.38 2.69 -15.47
N HIS A 329 -6.09 2.94 -15.29
CA HIS A 329 -5.12 1.92 -14.88
C HIS A 329 -4.78 2.14 -13.41
N HIS A 330 -4.95 1.09 -12.61
CA HIS A 330 -4.66 1.07 -11.19
C HIS A 330 -3.66 -0.03 -10.88
N TYR A 331 -2.46 0.35 -10.46
CA TYR A 331 -1.39 -0.56 -10.08
C TYR A 331 -1.32 -0.58 -8.56
N GLU A 332 -1.64 -1.70 -7.94
CA GLU A 332 -1.69 -1.87 -6.49
C GLU A 332 -0.63 -2.86 -6.03
N ALA A 333 0.10 -2.51 -4.96
CA ALA A 333 1.08 -3.41 -4.36
C ALA A 333 0.38 -4.58 -3.66
N ILE A 334 0.76 -5.80 -4.01
CA ILE A 334 0.38 -7.01 -3.28
C ILE A 334 1.46 -7.27 -2.23
N HIS A 335 1.06 -7.88 -1.11
CA HIS A 335 1.97 -8.16 -0.01
C HIS A 335 1.86 -9.61 0.49
N HIS A 336 2.98 -10.14 0.96
CA HIS A 336 3.05 -11.39 1.71
C HIS A 336 2.41 -11.21 3.11
N ALA A 337 2.24 -12.31 3.84
CA ALA A 337 1.62 -12.29 5.16
C ALA A 337 2.40 -11.46 6.20
N ASP A 338 3.74 -11.40 6.06
CA ASP A 338 4.60 -10.54 6.87
C ASP A 338 4.57 -9.07 6.40
N GLY A 339 3.76 -8.76 5.40
CA GLY A 339 3.65 -7.45 4.80
C GLY A 339 4.81 -7.09 3.88
N SER A 340 5.75 -7.96 3.54
CA SER A 340 6.74 -7.65 2.50
C SER A 340 6.05 -7.58 1.13
N TYR A 341 6.63 -6.86 0.18
CA TYR A 341 6.08 -6.70 -1.17
C TYR A 341 6.10 -8.04 -1.91
N ALA A 342 4.98 -8.40 -2.54
CA ALA A 342 4.80 -9.68 -3.25
C ALA A 342 4.53 -9.52 -4.75
N GLY A 343 4.41 -8.28 -5.25
CA GLY A 343 4.15 -8.00 -6.66
C GLY A 343 3.13 -6.89 -6.87
N ILE A 344 2.60 -6.82 -8.10
CA ILE A 344 1.64 -5.81 -8.54
C ILE A 344 0.38 -6.49 -9.06
N ASN A 345 -0.75 -6.00 -8.59
CA ASN A 345 -2.02 -6.17 -9.25
C ASN A 345 -2.32 -4.95 -10.13
N GLU A 346 -2.35 -5.12 -11.44
CA GLU A 346 -2.85 -4.09 -12.36
C GLU A 346 -4.34 -4.35 -12.61
N VAL A 347 -5.18 -3.36 -12.30
CA VAL A 347 -6.62 -3.36 -12.56
C VAL A 347 -6.94 -2.25 -13.57
N VAL A 348 -7.50 -2.63 -14.72
CA VAL A 348 -7.86 -1.73 -15.81
C VAL A 348 -9.36 -1.76 -16.05
N PHE A 349 -9.98 -0.58 -16.12
CA PHE A 349 -11.43 -0.48 -16.30
C PHE A 349 -11.90 0.87 -16.84
N ASN A 350 -13.06 0.86 -17.50
CA ASN A 350 -13.79 2.09 -17.82
C ASN A 350 -14.58 2.57 -16.60
N PHE A 351 -14.18 3.69 -16.00
CA PHE A 351 -14.87 4.24 -14.83
C PHE A 351 -16.16 4.98 -15.17
N LYS A 352 -16.37 5.38 -16.44
CA LYS A 352 -17.50 6.21 -16.84
C LYS A 352 -18.88 5.64 -16.47
N PRO A 353 -19.20 4.34 -16.69
CA PRO A 353 -20.50 3.78 -16.34
C PRO A 353 -20.80 3.85 -14.84
N TRP A 354 -19.79 3.66 -14.00
CA TRP A 354 -19.90 3.72 -12.55
C TRP A 354 -20.17 5.15 -12.07
N LEU A 355 -19.46 6.11 -12.65
CA LEU A 355 -19.68 7.52 -12.39
C LEU A 355 -21.09 7.96 -12.80
N ASP A 356 -21.53 7.57 -13.99
CA ASP A 356 -22.87 7.90 -14.48
C ASP A 356 -23.97 7.31 -13.59
N TRP A 357 -23.84 6.04 -13.21
CA TRP A 357 -24.74 5.38 -12.27
C TRP A 357 -24.79 6.14 -10.94
N TYR A 358 -23.63 6.46 -10.34
CA TYR A 358 -23.57 7.18 -9.06
C TYR A 358 -24.23 8.56 -9.14
N LEU A 359 -23.97 9.34 -10.20
CA LEU A 359 -24.57 10.66 -10.38
C LEU A 359 -26.09 10.56 -10.58
N ASN A 360 -26.55 9.55 -11.31
CA ASN A 360 -27.98 9.30 -11.51
C ASN A 360 -28.69 8.93 -10.19
N GLU A 361 -28.14 8.00 -9.42
CA GLU A 361 -28.76 7.53 -8.17
C GLU A 361 -28.76 8.59 -7.06
N THR A 362 -27.71 9.42 -7.00
CA THR A 362 -27.58 10.43 -5.94
C THR A 362 -28.17 11.79 -6.31
N GLY A 363 -28.44 12.03 -7.60
CA GLY A 363 -28.82 13.34 -8.13
C GLY A 363 -27.69 14.38 -8.09
N GLN A 364 -26.46 13.97 -7.73
CA GLN A 364 -25.29 14.84 -7.71
C GLN A 364 -24.87 15.22 -9.13
N LYS A 365 -24.13 16.32 -9.26
CA LYS A 365 -23.63 16.82 -10.54
C LYS A 365 -22.15 17.18 -10.42
N LEU A 366 -21.40 16.89 -11.46
CA LEU A 366 -20.02 17.36 -11.59
C LEU A 366 -20.04 18.87 -11.79
N VAL A 367 -19.30 19.59 -10.96
CA VAL A 367 -19.06 21.03 -11.09
C VAL A 367 -17.59 21.26 -11.44
N SER A 368 -17.31 22.27 -12.25
CA SER A 368 -15.91 22.62 -12.49
C SER A 368 -15.31 23.19 -11.21
N ALA A 369 -14.04 22.87 -10.93
CA ALA A 369 -13.29 23.43 -9.80
C ALA A 369 -13.15 24.98 -9.86
N THR A 370 -13.55 25.60 -10.97
CA THR A 370 -13.48 27.04 -11.23
C THR A 370 -14.84 27.75 -11.18
N SER A 371 -15.93 27.04 -10.90
CA SER A 371 -17.27 27.64 -10.84
C SER A 371 -17.52 28.30 -9.47
N GLU A 372 -18.06 29.52 -9.47
CA GLU A 372 -18.40 30.32 -8.26
C GLU A 372 -19.34 29.61 -7.26
N VAL A 373 -20.00 28.52 -7.67
CA VAL A 373 -20.84 27.69 -6.80
C VAL A 373 -20.02 26.85 -5.81
N ALA A 374 -18.76 26.52 -6.12
CA ALA A 374 -17.88 25.72 -5.26
C ALA A 374 -17.50 26.40 -3.94
N THR A 375 -17.68 27.71 -3.80
CA THR A 375 -17.34 28.45 -2.57
C THR A 375 -18.45 28.43 -1.51
N SER A 376 -19.63 27.86 -1.80
CA SER A 376 -20.80 27.92 -0.90
C SER A 376 -21.36 26.57 -0.45
N VAL A 377 -20.72 25.46 -0.80
CA VAL A 377 -21.20 24.12 -0.40
C VAL A 377 -20.10 23.34 0.32
N ASP A 378 -20.26 23.31 1.65
CA ASP A 378 -19.82 22.29 2.60
C ASP A 378 -18.33 21.89 2.66
N ALA A 379 -17.59 22.59 3.51
CA ALA A 379 -16.24 22.25 3.95
C ALA A 379 -16.21 21.10 4.99
N THR A 380 -16.96 20.00 4.77
CA THR A 380 -16.88 18.79 5.62
C THR A 380 -16.56 17.50 4.87
N SER A 381 -16.35 17.52 3.55
CA SER A 381 -15.71 16.39 2.87
C SER A 381 -14.20 16.61 2.77
N GLY A 382 -13.44 15.82 3.51
CA GLY A 382 -11.97 15.86 3.59
C GLY A 382 -11.26 15.38 2.32
N ALA A 383 -11.67 15.88 1.15
CA ALA A 383 -10.98 15.65 -0.12
C ALA A 383 -10.17 16.91 -0.50
N SER A 384 -9.07 17.12 0.22
CA SER A 384 -7.99 18.03 -0.16
C SER A 384 -6.69 17.26 0.09
N SER A 385 -5.79 17.01 -0.86
CA SER A 385 -5.43 17.81 -2.02
C SER A 385 -4.61 16.97 -3.01
N LYS A 386 -4.59 17.41 -4.29
CA LYS A 386 -3.56 17.16 -5.31
C LYS A 386 -3.10 15.71 -5.48
N GLY A 387 -3.67 15.04 -6.48
CA GLY A 387 -2.93 13.97 -7.16
C GLY A 387 -1.54 14.50 -7.51
N HIS A 388 -0.52 13.74 -7.13
CA HIS A 388 0.90 14.07 -7.20
C HIS A 388 1.25 14.95 -8.39
N THR A 389 1.54 16.23 -8.12
CA THR A 389 2.25 17.13 -9.04
C THR A 389 3.74 17.11 -8.74
N ASP A 390 4.28 15.94 -8.42
CA ASP A 390 5.65 15.65 -8.85
C ASP A 390 5.50 15.22 -10.29
N VAL A 391 6.28 15.86 -11.17
CA VAL A 391 6.26 15.65 -12.61
C VAL A 391 6.46 14.16 -12.89
N SER A 392 5.35 13.42 -13.04
CA SER A 392 5.35 12.23 -13.87
C SER A 392 5.79 12.73 -15.24
N PRO A 393 6.86 12.17 -15.85
CA PRO A 393 7.05 12.37 -17.27
C PRO A 393 5.73 11.97 -17.94
N GLU A 394 5.28 12.76 -18.92
CA GLU A 394 4.06 12.48 -19.69
C GLU A 394 3.85 10.97 -19.83
N ALA A 395 2.70 10.48 -19.36
CA ALA A 395 2.34 9.08 -19.48
C ALA A 395 2.35 8.73 -20.96
N ASP A 396 3.46 8.14 -21.39
CA ASP A 396 3.64 7.59 -22.71
C ASP A 396 2.82 6.32 -22.77
N ALA A 397 1.53 6.51 -23.06
CA ALA A 397 0.50 5.48 -23.11
C ALA A 397 0.69 4.56 -24.32
N THR A 398 1.81 3.84 -24.35
CA THR A 398 1.96 2.61 -25.11
C THR A 398 2.31 1.48 -24.14
N SER A 399 1.37 1.17 -23.25
CA SER A 399 1.25 -0.17 -22.65
C SER A 399 0.56 -1.16 -23.62
N GLY A 400 0.12 -0.70 -24.79
CA GLY A 400 -0.29 -1.55 -25.90
C GLY A 400 0.92 -2.19 -26.58
N ALA A 401 1.14 -3.48 -26.31
CA ALA A 401 2.04 -4.32 -27.08
C ALA A 401 1.50 -4.48 -28.51
N SER A 402 1.82 -3.54 -29.40
CA SER A 402 1.52 -3.68 -30.83
C SER A 402 2.65 -4.44 -31.52
N ALA A 403 2.36 -5.68 -31.91
CA ALA A 403 3.21 -6.47 -32.80
C ALA A 403 3.31 -5.81 -34.18
N GLN A 404 4.52 -5.79 -34.72
CA GLN A 404 4.84 -5.21 -36.03
C GLN A 404 4.49 -6.22 -37.13
N GLU A 405 3.34 -6.08 -37.78
CA GLU A 405 3.07 -6.82 -39.03
C GLU A 405 3.66 -6.08 -40.24
N ALA A 406 4.61 -6.74 -40.89
CA ALA A 406 5.11 -6.35 -42.20
C ALA A 406 4.06 -6.63 -43.29
N LYS A 407 3.75 -5.63 -44.14
CA LYS A 407 3.21 -5.87 -45.49
C LYS A 407 3.56 -4.75 -46.47
N SER A 408 4.46 -5.13 -47.39
CA SER A 408 4.49 -4.89 -48.84
C SER A 408 4.29 -3.48 -49.43
N ALA A 409 5.34 -3.09 -50.14
CA ALA A 409 5.47 -2.09 -51.19
C ALA A 409 4.22 -1.80 -52.06
N ASN A 410 4.02 -0.52 -52.37
CA ASN A 410 3.81 -0.12 -53.76
C ASN A 410 4.33 1.31 -54.04
N THR A 411 5.05 1.40 -55.15
CA THR A 411 5.78 2.55 -55.68
C THR A 411 4.85 3.45 -56.49
N THR A 412 4.92 4.78 -56.36
CA THR A 412 5.11 5.73 -57.50
C THR A 412 5.24 7.21 -57.06
N ILE A 413 6.47 7.70 -57.16
CA ILE A 413 6.93 8.94 -57.83
C ILE A 413 5.93 10.10 -58.00
N THR A 414 6.27 11.26 -57.42
CA THR A 414 6.53 12.51 -58.20
C THR A 414 7.42 13.46 -57.41
N ALA A 415 8.51 13.87 -58.05
CA ALA A 415 9.45 14.89 -57.61
C ALA A 415 8.90 16.29 -57.89
N VAL A 416 9.19 17.26 -57.02
CA VAL A 416 9.52 18.63 -57.44
C VAL A 416 10.61 19.17 -56.51
N ASP A 417 11.64 19.68 -57.17
CA ASP A 417 12.88 20.27 -56.68
C ASP A 417 12.70 21.79 -56.48
N ALA A 418 13.27 22.38 -55.43
CA ALA A 418 13.50 23.83 -55.31
C ALA A 418 14.45 24.18 -54.14
N SER A 419 15.75 24.12 -54.45
CA SER A 419 16.80 25.10 -54.13
C SER A 419 16.76 26.00 -52.87
N SER A 420 17.88 25.92 -52.15
CA SER A 420 18.77 27.02 -51.71
C SER A 420 18.41 27.90 -50.50
N GLY A 421 19.40 28.08 -49.61
CA GLY A 421 19.51 29.26 -48.77
C GLY A 421 20.12 29.01 -47.40
N ALA A 422 21.45 29.10 -47.30
CA ALA A 422 22.17 29.26 -46.05
C ALA A 422 21.89 30.63 -45.41
N SER A 423 21.91 30.74 -44.07
CA SER A 423 22.80 31.64 -43.30
C SER A 423 22.40 31.76 -41.82
N GLU A 424 23.42 31.58 -40.97
CA GLU A 424 23.72 32.13 -39.63
C GLU A 424 22.70 33.07 -38.94
N LYS A 425 22.26 32.71 -37.73
CA LYS A 425 22.84 33.13 -36.44
C LYS A 425 22.17 32.42 -35.27
#